data_AF-A0A920QSH6-F1
#
_entry.id   AF-A0A920QSH6-F1
#
_cell.length_a   1.000
_cell.length_b   1.000
_cell.length_c   1.000
_cell.angle_alpha   90.00
_cell.angle_beta   90.00
_cell.angle_gamma   90.00
#
_symmetry.space_group_name_H-M   'P 1'
#
loop_
_entity.id
_entity.type
_entity.pdbx_description
1 polymer ?
#
loop_
_entity_poly.entity_id
_entity_poly.type
_entity_poly.pdbx_seq_one_letter_code
_entity_poly.pdbx_strand_id
1 'polypeptide(L)' 'MSQPDDINDLAKLLATIGCPEAKAGEMAAQLAKRSEQLAKERNVSREEAMTHLLQLMRQGWAAKEQSDAD' A
#
# COMPACT_ATOMS: atom_id res chain seq x y z
N MET A 1 7.82 8.65 12.55
CA MET A 1 8.84 7.72 12.05
C MET A 1 8.16 6.37 11.93
N SER A 2 7.83 5.94 10.72
CA SER A 2 7.23 4.62 10.49
C SER A 2 8.22 3.53 10.94
N GLN A 3 7.82 2.65 11.85
CA GLN A 3 8.68 1.57 12.36
C GLN A 3 8.88 0.49 11.30
N PRO A 4 9.98 -0.27 11.34
CA PRO A 4 10.21 -1.39 10.42
C PRO A 4 9.14 -2.49 10.52
N ASP A 5 8.47 -2.59 11.67
CA ASP A 5 7.37 -3.53 11.91
C ASP A 5 6.12 -3.18 11.08
N ASP A 6 5.76 -1.87 11.00
CA ASP A 6 4.68 -1.39 10.13
C ASP A 6 4.89 -1.79 8.66
N ILE A 7 6.14 -1.78 8.19
CA ILE A 7 6.47 -2.08 6.79
C ILE A 7 6.29 -3.57 6.51
N ASN A 8 6.69 -4.44 7.44
CA ASN A 8 6.56 -5.88 7.26
C ASN A 8 5.08 -6.30 7.28
N ASP A 9 4.28 -5.73 8.18
CA ASP A 9 2.83 -5.96 8.21
C ASP A 9 2.12 -5.38 6.98
N LEU A 10 2.55 -4.21 6.49
CA LEU A 10 2.06 -3.69 5.21
C LEU A 10 2.40 -4.61 4.05
N ALA A 11 3.62 -5.16 4.01
CA ALA A 11 4.03 -6.06 2.94
C ALA A 11 3.17 -7.34 2.91
N LYS A 12 2.89 -7.92 4.08
CA LYS A 12 1.95 -9.06 4.19
C LYS A 12 0.56 -8.68 3.70
N LEU A 13 0.04 -7.52 4.09
CA LEU A 13 -1.26 -7.04 3.65
C LEU A 13 -1.31 -6.76 2.14
N LEU A 14 -0.24 -6.22 1.57
CA LEU A 14 -0.10 -6.04 0.13
C LEU A 14 -0.13 -7.40 -0.59
N ALA A 15 0.51 -8.43 -0.02
CA ALA A 15 0.48 -9.77 -0.57
C ALA A 15 -0.93 -10.39 -0.56
N THR A 16 -1.72 -10.16 0.50
CA THR A 16 -3.11 -10.67 0.56
C THR A 16 -4.05 -10.02 -0.45
N ILE A 17 -3.74 -8.81 -0.93
CA ILE A 17 -4.52 -8.10 -1.96
C ILE A 17 -3.99 -8.30 -3.39
N GLY A 18 -3.03 -9.22 -3.59
CA GLY A 18 -2.51 -9.62 -4.91
C GLY A 18 -1.17 -9.00 -5.32
N CYS A 19 -0.48 -8.28 -4.43
CA CYS A 19 0.88 -7.82 -4.70
C CYS A 19 1.88 -8.98 -4.57
N PRO A 20 2.79 -9.20 -5.54
CA PRO A 20 3.80 -10.23 -5.40
C PRO A 20 4.74 -9.92 -4.22
N GLU A 21 5.04 -10.91 -3.39
CA GLU A 21 5.88 -10.78 -2.18
C GLU A 21 7.23 -10.10 -2.47
N ALA A 22 7.82 -10.39 -3.63
CA ALA A 22 9.08 -9.79 -4.09
C ALA A 22 9.00 -8.25 -4.24
N LYS A 23 7.81 -7.69 -4.51
CA LYS A 23 7.57 -6.25 -4.58
C LYS A 23 6.89 -5.69 -3.34
N ALA A 24 6.22 -6.53 -2.55
CA ALA A 24 5.43 -6.12 -1.40
C ALA A 24 6.27 -5.34 -0.37
N GLY A 25 7.52 -5.75 -0.11
CA GLY A 25 8.42 -5.04 0.81
C GLY A 25 8.80 -3.62 0.33
N GLU A 26 9.15 -3.48 -0.95
CA GLU A 26 9.48 -2.18 -1.53
C GLU A 26 8.25 -1.26 -1.58
N MET A 27 7.10 -1.81 -2.00
CA MET A 27 5.85 -1.07 -2.04
C MET A 27 5.36 -0.65 -0.65
N ALA A 28 5.55 -1.49 0.37
CA ALA A 28 5.21 -1.15 1.74
C ALA A 28 5.98 0.09 2.23
N ALA A 29 7.29 0.13 1.97
CA ALA A 29 8.12 1.29 2.31
C ALA A 29 7.67 2.56 1.56
N GLN A 30 7.31 2.44 0.28
CA GLN A 30 6.79 3.55 -0.51
C GLN A 30 5.41 4.04 -0.01
N LEU A 31 4.49 3.13 0.32
CA LEU A 31 3.18 3.46 0.87
C LEU A 31 3.31 4.17 2.22
N ALA A 32 4.17 3.67 3.11
CA ALA A 32 4.41 4.30 4.40
C ALA A 32 4.89 5.75 4.26
N LYS A 33 5.81 6.02 3.31
CA LYS A 33 6.27 7.39 3.04
C LYS A 33 5.16 8.25 2.42
N ARG A 34 4.39 7.69 1.48
CA ARG A 34 3.28 8.40 0.82
C ARG A 34 2.14 8.70 1.79
N SER A 35 1.84 7.83 2.75
CA SER A 35 0.79 8.06 3.74
C SER A 35 1.13 9.23 4.65
N GLU A 36 2.39 9.35 5.08
CA GLU A 36 2.86 10.52 5.85
C GLU A 36 2.77 11.83 5.04
N GLN A 37 3.08 11.78 3.74
CA GLN A 37 2.96 12.96 2.88
C GLN A 37 1.49 13.33 2.65
N LEU A 38 0.66 12.36 2.28
CA LEU A 38 -0.76 12.53 2.00
C LEU A 38 -1.53 13.02 3.24
N ALA A 39 -1.19 12.51 4.42
CA ALA A 39 -1.74 12.97 5.70
C ALA A 39 -1.53 14.48 5.89
N LYS A 40 -0.32 14.98 5.59
CA LYS A 40 -0.01 16.42 5.68
C LYS A 40 -0.72 17.22 4.60
N GLU A 41 -0.71 16.75 3.35
CA GLU A 41 -1.33 17.43 2.22
C GLU A 41 -2.85 17.53 2.34
N ARG A 42 -3.50 16.50 2.88
CA ARG A 42 -4.96 16.42 3.03
C ARG A 42 -5.46 16.80 4.42
N ASN A 43 -4.55 17.09 5.35
CA ASN A 43 -4.85 17.34 6.76
C ASN A 43 -5.67 16.20 7.40
N VAL A 44 -5.31 14.95 7.09
CA VAL A 44 -5.93 13.74 7.64
C VAL A 44 -4.92 12.94 8.46
N SER A 45 -5.41 11.99 9.24
CA SER A 45 -4.55 11.07 9.98
C SER A 45 -3.76 10.15 9.05
N ARG A 46 -2.56 9.75 9.47
CA ARG A 46 -1.73 8.74 8.75
C ARG A 46 -2.52 7.47 8.46
N GLU A 47 -3.34 7.01 9.40
CA GLU A 47 -4.19 5.81 9.24
C GLU A 47 -5.24 5.97 8.13
N GLU A 48 -5.90 7.13 8.03
CA GLU A 48 -6.85 7.41 6.94
C GLU A 48 -6.13 7.49 5.59
N ALA A 49 -5.00 8.19 5.53
CA ALA A 49 -4.18 8.26 4.34
C ALA A 49 -3.67 6.87 3.90
N MET A 50 -3.25 6.03 4.84
CA MET A 50 -2.79 4.66 4.58
C MET A 50 -3.94 3.79 4.07
N THR A 51 -5.10 3.84 4.73
CA THR A 51 -6.31 3.11 4.31
C THR A 51 -6.69 3.47 2.88
N HIS A 52 -6.68 4.76 2.55
CA HIS A 52 -6.97 5.24 1.21
C HIS A 52 -5.98 4.69 0.17
N LEU A 53 -4.68 4.73 0.45
CA LEU A 53 -3.64 4.20 -0.44
C LEU A 53 -3.76 2.68 -0.64
N LEU A 54 -4.07 1.93 0.42
CA LEU A 54 -4.29 0.48 0.36
C LEU A 54 -5.52 0.13 -0.49
N GLN A 55 -6.62 0.87 -0.34
CA GLN A 55 -7.80 0.68 -1.20
C GLN A 55 -7.49 0.96 -2.68
N LEU A 56 -6.65 1.95 -2.95
CA LEU A 56 -6.23 2.33 -4.31
C LEU A 56 -5.35 1.24 -4.94
N MET A 57 -4.40 0.70 -4.17
CA MET A 57 -3.60 -0.45 -4.58
C MET A 57 -4.47 -1.67 -4.88
N ARG A 58 -5.38 -2.04 -3.97
CA ARG A 58 -6.30 -3.18 -4.18
C ARG A 58 -7.07 -3.06 -5.50
N GLN A 59 -7.54 -1.87 -5.84
CA GLN A 59 -8.22 -1.60 -7.10
C GLN A 59 -7.28 -1.76 -8.31
N GLY A 60 -6.04 -1.27 -8.22
CA GLY A 60 -5.03 -1.42 -9.27
C GLY A 60 -4.66 -2.88 -9.55
N TRP A 61 -4.57 -3.72 -8.51
CA TRP A 61 -4.31 -5.16 -8.66
C TRP A 61 -5.52 -5.91 -9.21
N ALA A 62 -6.72 -5.62 -8.72
CA ALA A 62 -7.96 -6.21 -9.24
C ALA A 62 -8.18 -5.89 -10.72
N ALA A 63 -7.80 -4.68 -11.17
CA ALA A 63 -7.85 -4.31 -12.59
C ALA A 63 -6.79 -5.04 -13.42
N LYS A 64 -5.60 -5.25 -12.86
CA LYS A 64 -4.48 -5.92 -13.56
C LYS A 64 -4.69 -7.43 -13.71
N GLU A 65 -5.43 -8.07 -12.81
CA GLU A 65 -5.84 -9.48 -12.95
C GLU A 65 -6.72 -9.72 -14.19
N GLN A 66 -7.46 -8.72 -14.67
CA GLN A 66 -8.25 -8.84 -15.91
C GLN A 66 -7.43 -8.65 -17.20
N SER A 67 -6.17 -8.22 -17.13
CA SER A 67 -5.36 -7.89 -18.32
C SER A 67 -4.16 -8.81 -18.56
N ASP A 68 -3.94 -9.82 -17.71
CA ASP A 68 -2.89 -10.84 -17.84
C ASP A 68 -3.49 -12.25 -18.13
N ALA A 69 -4.77 -12.29 -18.51
CA ALA A 69 -5.54 -13.51 -18.81
C ALA A 69 -5.98 -13.60 -20.29
N ASP A 70 -5.23 -12.99 -21.22
CA ASP A 70 -5.39 -13.16 -22.68
C ASP A 70 -4.12 -13.77 -23.31
#